data_AF-A0A9E5NLJ4-F1
#
_entry.id   AF-A0A9E5NLJ4-F1
#
_cell.length_a   1.000
_cell.length_b   1.000
_cell.length_c   1.000
_cell.angle_alpha   90.00
_cell.angle_beta   90.00
_cell.angle_gamma   90.00
#
_symmetry.space_group_name_H-M   'P 1'
#
loop_
_entity.id
_entity.type
_entity.pdbx_description
1 polymer ?
#
loop_
_entity_poly.entity_id
_entity_poly.type
_entity_poly.pdbx_seq_one_letter_code
_entity_poly.pdbx_strand_id
1 'polypeptide(L)' 'HEGNIRRVVVRNEKGETMLEIPVTVGVIGALFAPYLAALGAIAALATRCTIAVERKK' A
#
# COMPACT_ATOMS: atom_id res chain seq x y z
N HIS A 1 -4.77 10.84 -19.00
CA HIS A 1 -5.25 9.44 -18.92
C HIS A 1 -4.18 8.56 -18.26
N GLU A 2 -3.82 8.82 -16.99
CA GLU A 2 -2.82 8.04 -16.23
C GLU A 2 -3.47 7.39 -14.98
N GLY A 3 -4.73 6.97 -15.11
CA GLY A 3 -5.58 6.58 -13.98
C GLY A 3 -5.57 5.10 -13.65
N ASN A 4 -4.43 4.40 -13.70
CA ASN A 4 -4.40 2.96 -13.40
C ASN A 4 -3.24 2.56 -12.48
N ILE A 5 -3.11 3.30 -11.38
CA ILE A 5 -2.41 2.83 -10.18
C ILE A 5 -3.17 1.61 -9.66
N ARG A 6 -2.61 0.41 -9.81
CA ARG A 6 -3.32 -0.85 -9.48
C ARG A 6 -2.74 -1.60 -8.30
N ARG A 7 -1.44 -1.43 -8.02
CA ARG A 7 -0.74 -2.20 -6.99
C ARG A 7 0.14 -1.31 -6.12
N VAL A 8 0.07 -1.55 -4.82
CA VAL A 8 1.00 -1.04 -3.82
C VAL A 8 1.91 -2.19 -3.43
N VAL A 9 3.21 -1.95 -3.51
CA VAL A 9 4.27 -2.90 -3.21
C VAL A 9 5.05 -2.36 -2.02
N VAL A 10 5.11 -3.12 -0.92
CA VAL A 10 5.91 -2.80 0.26
C VAL A 10 7.20 -3.60 0.19
N ARG A 11 8.33 -2.89 0.21
CA ARG A 11 9.68 -3.48 0.22
C ARG A 11 10.38 -3.24 1.54
N ASN A 12 11.20 -4.18 1.97
CA ASN A 12 12.07 -4.02 3.14
C ASN A 12 13.30 -3.16 2.83
N GLU A 13 14.14 -2.90 3.84
CA GLU A 13 15.39 -2.14 3.68
C GLU A 13 16.40 -2.83 2.73
N LYS A 14 16.27 -4.14 2.51
CA LYS A 14 17.09 -4.92 1.56
C LYS A 14 16.58 -4.82 0.12
N GLY A 15 15.47 -4.11 -0.12
CA GLY A 15 14.85 -3.97 -1.44
C GLY A 15 13.96 -5.16 -1.85
N GLU A 16 13.78 -6.15 -0.97
CA GLU A 16 12.95 -7.32 -1.24
C GLU A 16 11.48 -6.98 -1.05
N THR A 17 10.62 -7.48 -1.95
CA THR A 17 9.18 -7.29 -1.86
C THR A 17 8.59 -8.19 -0.78
N MET A 18 8.06 -7.57 0.28
CA MET A 18 7.42 -8.29 1.38
C MET A 18 5.92 -8.44 1.17
N LEU A 19 5.27 -7.43 0.59
CA LEU A 19 3.84 -7.42 0.41
C LEU A 19 3.46 -6.72 -0.89
N GLU A 20 2.56 -7.32 -1.64
CA GLU A 20 1.92 -6.72 -2.82
C GLU A 20 0.41 -6.77 -2.62
N ILE A 21 -0.23 -5.60 -2.66
CA ILE A 21 -1.68 -5.46 -2.46
C ILE A 21 -2.29 -4.58 -3.55
N PRO A 22 -3.41 -4.98 -4.15
CA PRO A 22 -4.14 -4.12 -5.07
C PRO A 22 -4.70 -2.90 -4.35
N VAL A 23 -4.60 -1.74 -4.98
CA VAL A 23 -5.07 -0.45 -4.43
C VAL A 23 -6.56 -0.52 -4.12
N THR A 24 -7.34 -1.16 -4.99
CA THR A 24 -8.78 -1.36 -4.80
C THR A 24 -9.11 -2.06 -3.49
N VAL A 25 -8.32 -3.07 -3.09
CA VAL A 25 -8.54 -3.79 -1.82
C VAL A 25 -8.24 -2.87 -0.64
N GLY A 26 -7.18 -2.07 -0.71
CA GLY A 26 -6.86 -1.07 0.30
C GLY A 26 -7.97 -0.02 0.46
N VAL A 27 -8.52 0.48 -0.65
CA VAL A 27 -9.64 1.44 -0.63
C VAL A 27 -10.90 0.83 -0.04
N ILE A 28 -11.29 -0.37 -0.49
CA ILE A 28 -12.46 -1.08 0.05
C ILE A 28 -12.26 -1.32 1.56
N GLY A 29 -11.10 -1.83 1.97
CA GLY A 29 -10.77 -2.06 3.37
C GLY A 29 -10.81 -0.80 4.22
N ALA A 30 -10.33 0.33 3.69
CA ALA A 30 -10.38 1.62 4.39
C ALA A 30 -11.81 2.14 4.59
N LEU A 31 -12.73 1.84 3.67
CA LEU A 31 -14.15 2.19 3.81
C LEU A 31 -14.85 1.31 4.86
N PHE A 32 -14.59 0.01 4.86
CA PHE A 32 -15.24 -0.93 5.80
C PHE A 32 -14.62 -0.91 7.21
N ALA A 33 -13.33 -0.63 7.33
CA ALA A 33 -12.59 -0.66 8.59
C ALA A 33 -11.68 0.59 8.73
N PRO A 34 -12.26 1.79 8.88
CA PRO A 34 -11.51 3.04 8.88
C PRO A 34 -10.48 3.14 10.02
N TYR A 35 -10.81 2.63 11.21
CA TYR A 35 -9.89 2.62 12.35
C TYR A 35 -8.66 1.73 12.12
N LEU A 36 -8.85 0.54 11.53
CA LEU A 36 -7.74 -0.36 11.20
C LEU A 36 -6.88 0.22 10.06
N ALA A 37 -7.50 0.87 9.08
CA ALA A 37 -6.77 1.53 8.00
C ALA A 37 -5.92 2.69 8.53
N ALA A 38 -6.46 3.52 9.44
CA ALA A 38 -5.69 4.57 10.09
C ALA A 38 -4.50 4.01 10.87
N LEU A 39 -4.72 2.96 11.66
CA LEU A 39 -3.65 2.28 12.40
C LEU A 39 -2.58 1.70 11.46
N GLY A 40 -3.00 1.04 10.38
CA GLY A 40 -2.11 0.49 9.37
C GLY A 40 -1.30 1.56 8.64
N ALA A 41 -1.90 2.72 8.35
CA ALA A 41 -1.21 3.85 7.75
C ALA A 41 -0.15 4.43 8.71
N ILE A 42 -0.47 4.60 9.99
CA ILE A 42 0.48 5.03 11.01
C ILE A 42 1.63 4.02 11.13
N ALA A 43 1.32 2.72 11.20
CA ALA A 43 2.32 1.67 11.25
C ALA A 43 3.24 1.69 10.01
N ALA A 44 2.68 1.87 8.82
CA ALA A 44 3.46 1.95 7.58
C ALA A 44 4.41 3.16 7.56
N LEU A 45 4.01 4.30 8.14
CA LEU A 45 4.86 5.48 8.28
C LEU A 45 5.93 5.31 9.37
N ALA A 46 5.60 4.63 10.46
CA ALA A 46 6.51 4.39 11.58
C ALA A 46 7.57 3.32 11.26
N THR A 47 7.26 2.40 10.35
CA THR A 47 8.16 1.31 9.96
C THR A 47 9.11 1.77 8.85
N ARG A 48 10.37 1.30 8.89
CA ARG A 48 11.32 1.50 7.78
C ARG A 48 11.01 0.54 6.64
N CYS A 49 10.05 0.90 5.80
CA CYS A 49 9.70 0.17 4.59
C CYS A 49 9.62 1.13 3.40
N THR A 50 9.93 0.64 2.21
CA THR A 50 9.75 1.40 0.98
C THR A 50 8.39 1.08 0.37
N ILE A 51 7.54 2.09 0.22
CA ILE A 51 6.23 1.96 -0.43
C ILE A 51 6.39 2.34 -1.89
N ALA A 52 6.35 1.36 -2.78
CA ALA A 52 6.37 1.55 -4.22
C ALA A 52 4.97 1.41 -4.80
N VAL A 53 4.58 2.34 -5.67
CA VAL A 53 3.28 2.32 -6.34
C VAL A 53 3.49 1.95 -7.80
N GLU A 54 3.03 0.77 -8.20
CA GLU A 54 3.11 0.34 -9.58
C GLU A 54 1.93 0.87 -10.39
N ARG A 55 2.27 1.61 -11.44
CA ARG A 55 1.33 2.11 -12.44
C ARG A 55 1.45 1.20 -13.66
N LYS A 56 0.35 0.60 -14.11
CA LYS A 56 0.32 0.04 -15.47
C LYS A 56 0.10 1.19 -16.45
N LYS A 57 0.91 1.22 -17.52
CA LYS A 57 0.60 2.01 -18.72
C LYS A 57 -0.72 1.54 -19.31
#